data_AF-A0A530LAY3-F1
#
_entry.id   AF-A0A530LAY3-F1
#
_cell.length_a   1.000
_cell.length_b   1.000
_cell.length_c   1.000
_cell.angle_alpha   90.00
_cell.angle_beta   90.00
_cell.angle_gamma   90.00
#
_symmetry.space_group_name_H-M   'P 1'
#
loop_
_entity.id
_entity.type
_entity.pdbx_description
1 polymer ?
#
loop_
_entity_poly.entity_id
_entity_poly.type
_entity_poly.pdbx_seq_one_letter_code
_entity_poly.pdbx_strand_id
1 'polypeptide(L)'
;MSDTTSRLSGWMDLANPTRFVGLADKVVPWLASVAAIVLAIGLYMSFTAPEDFQQGITVRIMYIHVPFAWLAMMCYTLMAVSALGTLVWRHPLADVALKSAAPIGAVFTALALITGSIWGKPMWGTWWVWDARLTSVFILFLMYLGIIALTRALDD
;
A
#
# COMPACT_ATOMS: atom_id res chain seq x y z
N MET A 1 14.47 34.04 37.79
CA MET A 1 15.00 33.08 36.79
C MET A 1 13.84 32.65 35.91
N SER A 2 13.77 33.25 34.73
CA SER A 2 12.82 32.89 33.68
C SER A 2 13.44 31.74 32.90
N ASP A 3 13.14 30.49 33.27
CA ASP A 3 13.44 29.37 32.40
C ASP A 3 12.23 29.09 31.51
N THR A 4 12.44 29.59 30.30
CA THR A 4 11.58 29.60 29.12
C THR A 4 10.99 28.24 28.79
N THR A 5 9.68 28.23 28.68
CA THR A 5 8.84 27.27 27.96
C THR A 5 9.47 26.77 26.66
N SER A 6 9.62 25.44 26.52
CA SER A 6 9.02 24.74 25.39
C SER A 6 8.68 23.31 25.79
N ARG A 7 7.45 23.11 26.29
CA ARG A 7 6.80 21.81 26.03
C ARG A 7 6.70 21.74 24.52
N LEU A 8 7.61 21.06 23.84
CA LEU A 8 7.43 20.78 22.43
C LEU A 8 6.32 19.73 22.33
N SER A 9 5.06 20.09 22.64
CA SER A 9 3.91 19.31 22.21
C SER A 9 3.75 19.53 20.72
N GLY A 10 4.61 18.86 19.95
CA GLY A 10 4.72 19.03 18.52
C GLY A 10 4.92 17.69 17.84
N TRP A 11 4.66 17.68 16.53
CA TRP A 11 4.81 16.54 15.64
C TRP A 11 6.19 15.85 15.74
N MET A 12 7.22 16.57 16.20
CA MET A 12 8.58 16.07 16.42
C MET A 12 8.67 15.04 17.55
N ASP A 13 7.76 15.07 18.54
CA ASP A 13 7.73 14.07 19.62
C ASP A 13 7.35 12.67 19.13
N LEU A 14 6.68 12.58 17.98
CA LEU A 14 6.31 11.32 17.33
C LEU A 14 7.49 10.65 16.62
N ALA A 15 8.64 11.32 16.50
CA ALA A 15 9.87 10.68 16.08
C ALA A 15 10.37 9.66 17.12
N ASN A 16 9.94 9.78 18.39
CA ASN A 16 10.22 8.80 19.43
C ASN A 16 9.34 7.54 19.24
N PRO A 17 9.94 6.35 19.05
CA PRO A 17 9.20 5.11 18.79
C PRO A 17 8.14 4.77 19.85
N THR A 18 8.45 4.96 21.13
CA THR A 18 7.52 4.61 22.22
C THR A 18 6.30 5.51 22.22
N ARG A 19 6.49 6.81 21.96
CA ARG A 19 5.38 7.77 21.85
C ARG A 19 4.54 7.53 20.60
N PHE A 20 5.19 7.19 19.50
CA PHE A 20 4.52 6.82 18.25
C PHE A 20 3.64 5.58 18.42
N VAL A 21 4.18 4.50 19.00
CA VAL A 21 3.42 3.27 19.24
C VAL A 21 2.23 3.53 20.17
N GLY A 22 2.42 4.27 21.26
CA GLY A 22 1.31 4.61 22.17
C GLY A 22 0.21 5.47 21.53
N LEU A 23 0.52 6.27 20.50
CA LEU A 23 -0.48 6.95 19.67
C LEU A 23 -1.12 5.96 18.69
N ALA A 24 -0.32 5.15 18.00
CA ALA A 24 -0.78 4.16 17.03
C ALA A 24 -1.79 3.19 17.66
N ASP A 25 -1.50 2.65 18.84
CA ASP A 25 -2.39 1.73 19.55
C ASP A 25 -3.77 2.32 19.83
N LYS A 26 -3.85 3.64 20.05
CA LYS A 26 -5.12 4.35 20.27
C LYS A 26 -5.85 4.65 18.98
N VAL A 27 -5.12 5.00 17.91
CA VAL A 27 -5.69 5.52 16.66
C VAL A 27 -6.00 4.40 15.66
N VAL A 28 -5.16 3.37 15.57
CA VAL A 28 -5.32 2.22 14.67
C VAL A 28 -6.68 1.54 14.77
N PRO A 29 -7.27 1.23 15.94
CA PRO A 29 -8.58 0.58 15.98
C PRO A 29 -9.71 1.44 15.38
N TRP A 30 -9.65 2.76 15.56
CA TRP A 30 -10.62 3.68 14.94
C TRP A 30 -10.42 3.76 13.43
N LEU A 31 -9.17 3.91 12.96
CA LEU A 31 -8.87 3.92 11.53
C LEU A 31 -9.25 2.60 10.86
N ALA A 32 -8.98 1.47 11.51
CA ALA A 32 -9.36 0.14 11.02
C ALA A 32 -10.88 -0.02 10.94
N SER A 33 -11.62 0.48 11.94
CA SER A 33 -13.09 0.46 11.94
C SER A 33 -13.66 1.31 10.81
N VAL A 34 -13.16 2.54 10.64
CA VAL A 34 -13.58 3.42 9.53
C VAL A 34 -13.22 2.81 8.19
N ALA A 35 -12.01 2.27 8.04
CA ALA A 35 -11.57 1.60 6.81
C ALA A 35 -12.46 0.39 6.48
N ALA A 36 -12.83 -0.44 7.47
CA ALA A 36 -13.71 -1.58 7.28
C ALA A 36 -15.12 -1.15 6.83
N ILE A 37 -15.67 -0.09 7.43
CA ILE A 37 -16.99 0.46 7.06
C ILE A 37 -16.96 1.00 5.63
N VAL A 38 -15.98 1.84 5.29
CA VAL A 38 -15.85 2.42 3.95
C VAL A 38 -15.59 1.34 2.90
N LEU A 39 -14.78 0.33 3.23
CA LEU A 39 -14.54 -0.81 2.36
C LEU A 39 -15.82 -1.61 2.11
N ALA A 40 -16.61 -1.90 3.15
CA ALA A 40 -17.87 -2.61 3.02
C ALA A 40 -18.87 -1.85 2.14
N ILE A 41 -18.99 -0.53 2.34
CA ILE A 41 -19.84 0.35 1.52
C ILE A 41 -19.34 0.37 0.07
N GLY A 42 -18.04 0.59 -0.14
CA GLY A 42 -17.44 0.63 -1.48
C GLY A 42 -17.57 -0.69 -2.23
N LEU A 43 -17.41 -1.83 -1.55
CA LEU A 43 -17.63 -3.15 -2.13
C LEU A 43 -19.10 -3.34 -2.51
N TYR A 44 -20.04 -2.99 -1.64
CA TYR A 44 -21.46 -3.03 -1.97
C TYR A 44 -21.78 -2.20 -3.22
N MET A 45 -21.31 -0.95 -3.25
CA MET A 45 -21.49 -0.03 -4.38
C MET A 45 -20.92 -0.60 -5.69
N SER A 46 -19.74 -1.24 -5.63
CA SER A 46 -19.11 -1.89 -6.78
C SER A 46 -19.99 -2.99 -7.40
N PHE A 47 -20.61 -3.84 -6.58
CA PHE A 47 -21.50 -4.89 -7.08
C PHE A 47 -22.83 -4.35 -7.63
N THR A 48 -23.31 -3.22 -7.10
CA THR A 48 -24.54 -2.56 -7.57
C THR A 48 -24.33 -1.60 -8.74
N ALA A 49 -23.08 -1.36 -9.15
CA ALA A 49 -22.78 -0.42 -10.21
C ALA A 49 -23.44 -0.85 -11.53
N PRO A 50 -24.02 0.11 -12.29
CA PRO A 50 -24.59 -0.18 -13.60
C PRO A 50 -23.49 -0.65 -14.56
N GLU A 51 -23.91 -1.34 -15.61
CA GLU A 51 -23.00 -1.75 -16.67
C GLU A 51 -22.48 -0.53 -17.42
N ASP A 52 -21.20 -0.58 -17.80
CA ASP A 52 -20.60 0.47 -18.61
C ASP A 52 -20.96 0.27 -20.08
N PHE A 53 -21.06 1.38 -20.83
CA PHE A 53 -21.41 1.35 -22.24
C PHE A 53 -20.39 0.57 -23.11
N GLN A 54 -19.10 0.61 -22.76
CA GLN A 54 -18.04 -0.06 -23.52
C GLN A 54 -17.63 -1.40 -22.91
N GLN A 55 -17.58 -1.47 -21.58
CA GLN A 55 -17.04 -2.63 -20.84
C GLN A 55 -18.14 -3.57 -20.32
N GLY A 56 -19.42 -3.18 -20.40
CA GLY A 56 -20.54 -3.93 -19.85
C GLY A 56 -20.34 -4.22 -18.36
N ILE A 57 -20.62 -5.45 -17.94
CA ILE A 57 -20.45 -5.90 -16.55
C ILE A 57 -18.99 -5.96 -16.10
N THR A 58 -18.03 -6.07 -17.04
CA THR A 58 -16.61 -6.25 -16.69
C THR A 58 -15.99 -5.01 -16.03
N VAL A 59 -16.62 -3.83 -16.19
CA VAL A 59 -16.25 -2.59 -15.47
C VAL A 59 -16.26 -2.80 -13.95
N ARG A 60 -17.08 -3.71 -13.43
CA ARG A 60 -17.15 -3.97 -11.99
C ARG A 60 -15.81 -4.47 -11.42
N ILE A 61 -15.01 -5.16 -12.24
CA ILE A 61 -13.65 -5.58 -11.85
C ILE A 61 -12.75 -4.36 -11.61
N MET A 62 -12.94 -3.25 -12.35
CA MET A 62 -12.11 -2.05 -12.21
C MET A 62 -12.25 -1.37 -10.85
N TYR A 63 -13.43 -1.43 -10.23
CA TYR A 63 -13.63 -0.91 -8.87
C TYR A 63 -12.82 -1.66 -7.80
N ILE A 64 -12.30 -2.85 -8.12
CA ILE A 64 -11.44 -3.65 -7.24
C ILE A 64 -9.98 -3.58 -7.72
N HIS A 65 -9.76 -3.76 -9.02
CA HIS A 65 -8.44 -3.78 -9.64
C HIS A 65 -7.69 -2.45 -9.48
N VAL A 66 -8.36 -1.32 -9.75
CA VAL A 66 -7.72 0.00 -9.72
C VAL A 66 -7.24 0.36 -8.30
N PRO A 67 -8.05 0.20 -7.23
CA PRO A 67 -7.55 0.38 -5.87
C PRO A 67 -6.36 -0.52 -5.51
N PHE A 68 -6.35 -1.78 -5.96
CA PHE A 68 -5.20 -2.68 -5.72
C PHE A 68 -3.93 -2.16 -6.38
N ALA A 69 -4.01 -1.70 -7.63
CA ALA A 69 -2.87 -1.11 -8.33
C ALA A 69 -2.37 0.17 -7.62
N TRP A 70 -3.28 1.03 -7.14
CA TRP A 70 -2.92 2.24 -6.39
C TRP A 70 -2.25 1.92 -5.06
N LEU A 71 -2.76 0.96 -4.28
CA LEU A 71 -2.16 0.54 -3.02
C LEU A 71 -0.79 -0.10 -3.23
N ALA A 72 -0.62 -0.89 -4.30
CA ALA A 72 0.66 -1.45 -4.71
C ALA A 72 1.69 -0.34 -5.01
N MET A 73 1.32 0.70 -5.76
CA MET A 73 2.23 1.81 -6.05
C MET A 73 2.48 2.69 -4.82
N MET A 74 1.47 2.92 -3.99
CA MET A 74 1.59 3.73 -2.76
C MET A 74 2.56 3.09 -1.78
N CYS A 75 2.49 1.77 -1.57
CA CYS A 75 3.44 1.06 -0.71
C CYS A 75 4.87 1.15 -1.25
N TYR A 76 5.04 1.17 -2.57
CA TYR A 76 6.36 1.28 -3.20
C TYR A 76 6.96 2.65 -2.96
N THR A 77 6.18 3.71 -3.16
CA THR A 77 6.59 5.08 -2.85
C THR A 77 6.89 5.24 -1.37
N LEU A 78 6.05 4.69 -0.48
CA LEU A 78 6.29 4.71 0.97
C LEU A 78 7.60 4.02 1.34
N MET A 79 7.89 2.87 0.75
CA MET A 79 9.15 2.16 0.96
C MET A 79 10.34 2.94 0.43
N ALA A 80 10.24 3.56 -0.75
CA ALA A 80 11.30 4.38 -1.32
C ALA A 80 11.63 5.58 -0.42
N VAL A 81 10.60 6.30 0.06
CA VAL A 81 10.77 7.42 1.00
C VAL A 81 11.34 6.92 2.34
N SER A 82 10.87 5.77 2.83
CA SER A 82 11.36 5.18 4.07
C SER A 82 12.82 4.74 3.96
N ALA A 83 13.23 4.17 2.82
CA ALA A 83 14.61 3.80 2.55
C ALA A 83 15.54 5.04 2.55
N LEU A 84 15.10 6.16 1.97
CA LEU A 84 15.82 7.44 2.06
C LEU A 84 15.89 7.94 3.51
N GLY A 85 14.78 7.81 4.25
CA GLY A 85 14.69 8.10 5.69
C GLY A 85 15.75 7.36 6.50
N THR A 86 15.87 6.06 6.27
CA THR A 86 16.86 5.18 6.92
C THR A 86 18.28 5.50 6.47
N LEU A 87 18.51 5.73 5.17
CA LEU A 87 19.85 5.94 4.63
C LEU A 87 20.46 7.29 5.04
N VAL A 88 19.68 8.36 4.97
CA VAL A 88 20.16 9.74 5.20
C VAL A 88 20.16 10.09 6.69
N TRP A 89 19.06 9.80 7.39
CA TRP A 89 18.87 10.22 8.79
C TRP A 89 19.00 9.09 9.80
N ARG A 90 19.16 7.83 9.37
CA ARG A 90 19.20 6.65 10.26
C ARG A 90 17.97 6.58 11.17
N HIS A 91 16.81 7.00 10.66
CA HIS A 91 15.61 7.13 11.47
C HIS A 91 15.02 5.74 11.80
N PRO A 92 14.86 5.37 13.09
CA PRO A 92 14.48 4.01 13.48
C PRO A 92 13.08 3.60 12.99
N LEU A 93 12.12 4.53 12.96
CA LEU A 93 10.77 4.23 12.45
C LEU A 93 10.73 4.08 10.92
N ALA A 94 11.72 4.60 10.19
CA ALA A 94 11.73 4.49 8.74
C ALA A 94 12.06 3.05 8.30
N ASP A 95 12.98 2.38 9.00
CA ASP A 95 13.27 0.97 8.75
C ASP A 95 12.05 0.08 9.03
N VAL A 96 11.39 0.31 10.18
CA VAL A 96 10.14 -0.41 10.53
C VAL A 96 9.06 -0.20 9.47
N ALA A 97 8.85 1.05 9.02
CA ALA A 97 7.85 1.37 8.00
C ALA A 97 8.11 0.62 6.68
N LEU A 98 9.37 0.54 6.25
CA LEU A 98 9.76 -0.21 5.05
C LEU A 98 9.46 -1.70 5.20
N LYS A 99 9.90 -2.31 6.31
CA LYS A 99 9.70 -3.75 6.58
C LYS A 99 8.21 -4.11 6.69
N SER A 100 7.39 -3.22 7.24
CA SER A 100 5.94 -3.40 7.34
C SER A 100 5.21 -3.19 6.00
N ALA A 101 5.65 -2.24 5.17
CA ALA A 101 5.00 -1.93 3.90
C ALA A 101 5.25 -2.99 2.81
N ALA A 102 6.42 -3.64 2.82
CA ALA A 102 6.82 -4.63 1.82
C ALA A 102 5.81 -5.78 1.60
N PRO A 103 5.37 -6.54 2.63
CA PRO A 103 4.39 -7.60 2.45
C PRO A 103 3.01 -7.08 2.00
N ILE A 104 2.60 -5.90 2.46
CA ILE A 104 1.32 -5.29 2.08
C ILE A 104 1.35 -4.95 0.58
N GLY A 105 2.41 -4.29 0.12
CA GLY A 105 2.60 -3.96 -1.29
C GLY A 105 2.69 -5.21 -2.17
N ALA A 106 3.37 -6.27 -1.73
CA ALA A 106 3.44 -7.54 -2.44
C ALA A 106 2.05 -8.15 -2.70
N VAL A 107 1.20 -8.20 -1.66
CA VAL A 107 -0.16 -8.75 -1.75
C VAL A 107 -1.02 -7.93 -2.71
N PHE A 108 -1.02 -6.60 -2.59
CA PHE A 108 -1.79 -5.76 -3.50
C PHE A 108 -1.29 -5.80 -4.95
N THR A 109 0.02 -5.96 -5.16
CA THR A 109 0.57 -6.12 -6.51
C THR A 109 0.15 -7.46 -7.11
N ALA A 110 0.19 -8.55 -6.34
CA ALA A 110 -0.31 -9.86 -6.79
C ALA A 110 -1.81 -9.81 -7.12
N LEU A 111 -2.63 -9.20 -6.25
CA LEU A 111 -4.06 -9.02 -6.49
C LEU A 111 -4.32 -8.16 -7.73
N ALA A 112 -3.55 -7.09 -7.95
CA ALA A 112 -3.63 -6.27 -9.15
C ALA A 112 -3.29 -7.07 -10.42
N LEU A 113 -2.22 -7.89 -10.40
CA LEU A 113 -1.87 -8.75 -11.53
C LEU A 113 -2.97 -9.77 -11.86
N ILE A 114 -3.53 -10.41 -10.84
CA ILE A 114 -4.60 -11.42 -11.01
C ILE A 114 -5.87 -10.75 -11.56
N THR A 115 -6.36 -9.71 -10.89
CA THR A 115 -7.59 -9.01 -11.30
C THR A 115 -7.43 -8.33 -12.65
N GLY A 116 -6.25 -7.79 -12.95
CA GLY A 116 -5.91 -7.21 -14.25
C GLY A 116 -5.94 -8.24 -15.37
N SER A 117 -5.41 -9.45 -15.11
CA SER A 117 -5.46 -10.55 -16.08
C SER A 117 -6.89 -11.02 -16.34
N ILE A 118 -7.73 -11.10 -15.29
CA ILE A 118 -9.15 -11.46 -15.40
C ILE A 118 -9.92 -10.44 -16.22
N TRP A 119 -9.66 -9.15 -16.03
CA TRP A 119 -10.28 -8.10 -16.84
C TRP A 119 -9.70 -8.04 -18.27
N GLY A 120 -8.41 -8.33 -18.44
CA GLY A 120 -7.74 -8.30 -19.74
C GLY A 120 -8.27 -9.32 -20.72
N LYS A 121 -8.70 -10.50 -20.24
CA LYS A 121 -9.20 -11.57 -21.12
C LYS A 121 -10.42 -11.16 -21.96
N PRO A 122 -11.53 -10.63 -21.40
CA PRO A 122 -12.67 -10.18 -22.19
C PRO A 122 -12.37 -8.92 -23.01
N MET A 123 -11.48 -8.04 -22.55
CA MET A 123 -11.24 -6.74 -23.19
C MET A 123 -10.23 -6.79 -24.33
N TRP A 124 -9.17 -7.61 -24.20
CA TRP A 124 -8.06 -7.70 -25.15
C TRP A 124 -7.92 -9.09 -25.78
N GLY A 125 -8.76 -10.05 -25.39
CA GLY A 125 -8.72 -11.42 -25.90
C GLY A 125 -7.60 -12.30 -25.30
N THR A 126 -6.72 -11.74 -24.46
CA THR A 126 -5.59 -12.42 -23.84
C THR A 126 -5.49 -12.10 -22.34
N TRP A 127 -4.92 -13.02 -21.57
CA TRP A 127 -4.67 -12.83 -20.13
C TRP A 127 -3.45 -11.96 -19.87
N TRP A 128 -2.50 -11.93 -20.81
CA TRP A 128 -1.24 -11.22 -20.64
C TRP A 128 -0.71 -10.73 -21.99
N VAL A 129 -0.05 -9.58 -21.94
CA VAL A 129 0.75 -9.02 -23.03
C VAL A 129 2.05 -8.54 -22.41
N TRP A 130 3.17 -8.79 -23.06
CA TRP A 130 4.49 -8.31 -22.63
C TRP A 130 4.71 -6.83 -23.02
N ASP A 131 3.74 -5.97 -22.71
CA ASP A 131 3.87 -4.52 -22.89
C ASP A 131 4.65 -3.90 -21.72
N ALA A 132 5.14 -2.67 -21.90
CA ALA A 132 5.91 -1.98 -20.86
C ALA A 132 5.10 -1.79 -19.56
N ARG A 133 3.79 -1.60 -19.68
CA ARG A 133 2.89 -1.35 -18.55
C ARG A 133 2.72 -2.58 -17.67
N LEU A 134 2.27 -3.70 -18.22
CA LEU A 134 2.07 -4.95 -17.49
C LEU A 134 3.41 -5.49 -16.95
N THR A 135 4.45 -5.43 -17.78
CA THR A 135 5.79 -5.88 -17.38
C THR A 135 6.32 -5.04 -16.22
N SER A 136 6.07 -3.73 -16.18
CA SER A 136 6.51 -2.88 -15.04
C SER A 136 5.85 -3.27 -13.72
N VAL A 137 4.56 -3.62 -13.73
CA VAL A 137 3.84 -4.08 -12.52
C VAL A 137 4.32 -5.46 -12.08
N PHE A 138 4.67 -6.33 -13.03
CA PHE A 138 5.30 -7.61 -12.71
C PHE A 138 6.70 -7.44 -12.10
N ILE A 139 7.52 -6.54 -12.65
CA ILE A 139 8.82 -6.21 -12.07
C ILE A 139 8.64 -5.64 -10.66
N LEU A 140 7.66 -4.76 -10.45
CA LEU A 140 7.33 -4.24 -9.12
C LEU A 140 7.01 -5.38 -8.13
N PHE A 141 6.25 -6.39 -8.56
CA PHE A 141 5.98 -7.56 -7.73
C PHE A 141 7.26 -8.31 -7.34
N LEU A 142 8.15 -8.54 -8.30
CA LEU A 142 9.45 -9.17 -8.03
C LEU A 142 10.32 -8.34 -7.09
N MET A 143 10.30 -7.00 -7.21
CA MET A 143 10.99 -6.10 -6.29
C MET A 143 10.50 -6.26 -4.86
N TYR A 144 9.18 -6.34 -4.65
CA TYR A 144 8.62 -6.59 -3.33
C TYR A 144 9.09 -7.92 -2.75
N LEU A 145 9.03 -9.00 -3.53
CA LEU A 145 9.50 -10.32 -3.07
C LEU A 145 11.00 -10.31 -2.75
N GLY A 146 11.81 -9.64 -3.58
CA GLY A 146 13.24 -9.47 -3.37
C GLY A 146 13.55 -8.76 -2.05
N ILE A 147 12.82 -7.68 -1.73
CA ILE A 147 13.00 -6.93 -0.48
C ILE A 147 12.57 -7.77 0.73
N ILE A 148 11.46 -8.50 0.64
CA ILE A 148 11.02 -9.40 1.72
C ILE A 148 12.05 -10.50 1.96
N ALA A 149 12.52 -11.16 0.90
CA ALA A 149 13.52 -12.22 0.99
C ALA A 149 14.84 -11.70 1.59
N LEU A 150 15.33 -10.55 1.13
CA LEU A 150 16.53 -9.92 1.65
C LEU A 150 16.39 -9.55 3.13
N THR A 151 15.25 -8.95 3.51
CA THR A 151 15.00 -8.57 4.90
C THR A 151 15.02 -9.79 5.82
N ARG A 152 14.37 -10.88 5.41
CA ARG A 152 14.37 -12.14 6.17
C ARG A 152 15.76 -12.75 6.30
N ALA A 153 16.53 -12.77 5.21
CA ALA A 153 17.88 -13.34 5.21
C ALA A 153 18.90 -12.54 6.04
N LEU A 154 18.63 -11.27 6.35
CA LEU A 154 19.49 -10.41 7.18
C LEU A 154 19.06 -10.36 8.66
N ASP A 155 17.79 -10.70 8.94
CA ASP A 155 17.24 -10.73 10.29
C ASP A 155 17.53 -12.09 11.00
N ASP A 156 17.98 -13.12 10.26
CA ASP A 156 18.53 -14.40 10.75
C ASP A 156 20.06 -14.34 10.96
#